data_AF-A0AAU9VE32-F1
#
_entry.id   AF-A0AAU9VE32-F1
#
_cell.length_a   1.000
_cell.length_b   1.000
_cell.length_c   1.000
_cell.angle_alpha   90.00
_cell.angle_beta   90.00
_cell.angle_gamma   90.00
#
_symmetry.space_group_name_H-M   'P 1'
#
loop_
_entity.id
_entity.type
_entity.pdbx_description
1 polymer ?
#
loop_
_entity_poly.entity_id
_entity_poly.type
_entity_poly.pdbx_seq_one_letter_code
_entity_poly.pdbx_strand_id
1 'polypeptide(L)'
;MYFFQYIERFLNESEHGVVLCSFGSLIKTATIPKYKEDIIINALSKLKQRVIWKFENSEEEGTLIGNILKVKWIPQYELLQHKKVVAFFAHGGLLGMTEAVSAGKPMVVLPFYGDQPLNGAAAESAGFAKVISYMDLTEESLSEALQVVLSAETRLNARRVSKMWQDRESTPLDSAVFWTERVIRWGHMGKLHSVSKDMPFYEYLLLDVAAAYALIILAIIMTIYFLLTRIFHLLMKETKQKVH
;
A
#
# COMPACT_ATOMS: atom_id res chain seq x y z
N MET A 1 4.98 8.72 -27.61
CA MET A 1 4.14 8.04 -26.61
C MET A 1 2.73 8.53 -26.84
N TYR A 2 1.79 7.66 -27.22
CA TYR A 2 0.44 8.07 -27.61
C TYR A 2 -0.40 8.32 -26.35
N PHE A 3 -0.43 9.56 -25.87
CA PHE A 3 -1.48 9.99 -24.96
C PHE A 3 -2.77 10.22 -25.76
N PHE A 4 -3.93 10.08 -25.12
CA PHE A 4 -5.13 10.67 -25.68
C PHE A 4 -4.88 12.17 -25.87
N GLN A 5 -5.21 12.71 -27.05
CA GLN A 5 -4.85 14.07 -27.45
C GLN A 5 -5.32 15.13 -26.44
N TYR A 6 -6.44 14.88 -25.76
CA TYR A 6 -6.97 15.76 -24.72
C TYR A 6 -6.10 15.77 -23.44
N ILE A 7 -5.54 14.62 -23.02
CA ILE A 7 -4.63 14.53 -21.88
C ILE A 7 -3.33 15.27 -22.18
N GLU A 8 -2.79 15.09 -23.39
CA GLU A 8 -1.55 15.75 -23.82
C GLU A 8 -1.71 17.27 -23.81
N ARG A 9 -2.80 17.79 -24.39
CA ARG A 9 -3.14 19.21 -24.34
C ARG A 9 -3.24 19.70 -22.89
N PHE A 10 -3.96 18.95 -22.05
CA PHE A 10 -4.15 19.31 -20.64
C PHE A 10 -2.84 19.37 -19.85
N LEU A 11 -1.89 18.46 -20.13
CA LEU A 11 -0.54 18.45 -19.55
C LEU A 11 0.30 19.64 -20.02
N ASN A 12 0.31 19.90 -21.33
CA ASN A 12 1.21 20.89 -21.95
C ASN A 12 0.84 22.32 -21.60
N GLU A 13 -0.45 22.62 -21.49
CA GLU A 13 -0.95 23.93 -21.05
C GLU A 13 -0.80 24.17 -19.54
N SER A 14 -0.32 23.19 -18.76
CA SER A 14 -0.08 23.40 -17.34
C SER A 14 1.20 24.20 -17.09
N GLU A 15 1.05 25.37 -16.47
CA GLU A 15 2.17 26.22 -16.04
C GLU A 15 2.87 25.65 -14.79
N HIS A 16 2.10 25.26 -13.78
CA HIS A 16 2.62 24.84 -12.47
C HIS A 16 2.85 23.32 -12.33
N GLY A 17 2.60 22.56 -13.39
CA GLY A 17 2.66 21.09 -13.39
C GLY A 17 1.33 20.43 -13.04
N VAL A 18 1.35 19.11 -12.97
CA VAL A 18 0.16 18.26 -12.82
C VAL A 18 0.34 17.30 -11.65
N VAL A 19 -0.68 17.22 -10.80
CA VAL A 19 -0.79 16.14 -9.82
C VAL A 19 -1.59 15.02 -10.45
N LEU A 20 -1.04 13.82 -10.45
CA LEU A 20 -1.78 12.62 -10.86
C LEU A 20 -2.51 12.06 -9.64
N CYS A 21 -3.78 11.68 -9.78
CA CYS A 21 -4.56 11.07 -8.71
C CYS A 21 -5.14 9.73 -9.19
N SER A 22 -4.81 8.63 -8.50
CA SER A 22 -5.30 7.30 -8.83
C SER A 22 -5.21 6.35 -7.63
N PHE A 23 -6.34 5.71 -7.30
CA PHE A 23 -6.41 4.69 -6.26
C PHE A 23 -6.37 3.25 -6.82
N GLY A 24 -5.91 3.11 -8.07
CA GLY A 24 -5.81 1.83 -8.75
C GLY A 24 -7.15 1.33 -9.31
N SER A 25 -7.23 0.02 -9.54
CA SER A 25 -8.43 -0.66 -10.08
C SER A 25 -9.29 -1.32 -9.00
N LEU A 26 -8.70 -1.66 -7.86
CA LEU A 26 -9.39 -2.33 -6.74
C LEU A 26 -10.23 -1.37 -5.91
N ILE A 27 -9.74 -0.14 -5.72
CA ILE A 27 -10.51 0.94 -5.10
C ILE A 27 -11.25 1.69 -6.19
N LYS A 28 -12.58 1.53 -6.23
CA LYS A 28 -13.43 2.35 -7.09
C LYS A 28 -13.67 3.69 -6.40
N THR A 29 -13.02 4.74 -6.89
CA THR A 29 -13.18 6.08 -6.32
C THR A 29 -14.63 6.54 -6.38
N ALA A 30 -15.36 6.15 -7.43
CA ALA A 30 -16.78 6.45 -7.56
C ALA A 30 -17.69 5.84 -6.46
N THR A 31 -17.19 4.87 -5.67
CA THR A 31 -17.97 4.25 -4.58
C THR A 31 -17.68 4.83 -3.20
N ILE A 32 -16.74 5.78 -3.09
CA ILE A 32 -16.50 6.44 -1.80
C ILE A 32 -17.70 7.34 -1.44
N PRO A 33 -17.99 7.54 -0.15
CA PRO A 33 -19.07 8.44 0.26
C PRO A 33 -18.89 9.85 -0.33
N LYS A 34 -20.00 10.46 -0.75
CA LYS A 34 -19.97 11.75 -1.46
C LYS A 34 -19.19 12.83 -0.70
N TYR A 35 -19.37 12.90 0.63
CA TYR A 35 -18.66 13.87 1.46
C TYR A 35 -17.13 13.68 1.45
N LYS A 36 -16.60 12.46 1.30
CA LYS A 36 -15.16 12.19 1.15
C LYS A 36 -14.67 12.59 -0.23
N GLU A 37 -15.47 12.36 -1.27
CA GLU A 37 -15.18 12.87 -2.61
C GLU A 37 -15.10 14.40 -2.63
N ASP A 38 -16.05 15.08 -1.98
CA ASP A 38 -16.10 16.54 -1.92
C ASP A 38 -14.89 17.11 -1.16
N ILE A 39 -14.46 16.46 -0.06
CA ILE A 39 -13.21 16.80 0.64
C ILE A 39 -12.01 16.75 -0.32
N ILE A 40 -11.90 15.69 -1.12
CA ILE A 40 -10.82 15.51 -2.09
C ILE A 40 -10.89 16.58 -3.18
N ILE A 41 -12.07 16.82 -3.75
CA ILE A 41 -12.29 17.85 -4.78
C ILE A 41 -11.89 19.23 -4.25
N ASN A 42 -12.37 19.60 -3.06
CA ASN A 42 -12.11 20.92 -2.48
C ASN A 42 -10.61 21.15 -2.25
N ALA A 43 -9.90 20.17 -1.68
CA ALA A 43 -8.46 20.27 -1.45
C ALA A 43 -7.68 20.37 -2.77
N LEU A 44 -8.00 19.51 -3.75
CA LEU A 44 -7.35 19.52 -5.07
C LEU A 44 -7.65 20.79 -5.87
N SER A 45 -8.84 21.39 -5.69
CA SER A 45 -9.26 22.62 -6.38
C SER A 45 -8.46 23.85 -5.95
N LYS A 46 -7.84 23.81 -4.77
CA LYS A 46 -6.98 24.89 -4.25
C LYS A 46 -5.57 24.88 -4.83
N LEU A 47 -5.18 23.81 -5.51
CA LEU A 47 -3.85 23.69 -6.10
C LEU A 47 -3.69 24.64 -7.28
N LYS A 48 -2.51 25.25 -7.40
CA LYS A 48 -2.10 25.96 -8.62
C LYS A 48 -1.84 24.99 -9.77
N GLN A 49 -1.52 23.74 -9.45
CA GLN A 49 -1.35 22.65 -10.40
C GLN A 49 -2.70 22.25 -11.00
N ARG A 50 -2.66 21.75 -12.23
CA ARG A 50 -3.77 20.96 -12.76
C ARG A 50 -3.77 19.57 -12.12
N VAL A 51 -4.91 18.89 -12.14
CA VAL A 51 -5.02 17.54 -11.60
C VAL A 51 -5.63 16.62 -12.64
N ILE A 52 -5.02 15.45 -12.85
CA ILE A 52 -5.64 14.36 -13.61
C ILE A 52 -6.07 13.33 -12.58
N TRP A 53 -7.37 13.05 -12.50
CA TRP A 53 -7.92 12.10 -11.55
C TRP A 53 -8.57 10.92 -12.26
N LYS A 54 -8.02 9.72 -12.07
CA LYS A 54 -8.68 8.50 -12.52
C LYS A 54 -9.98 8.29 -11.74
N PHE A 55 -11.12 8.28 -12.43
CA PHE A 55 -12.46 8.23 -11.84
C PHE A 55 -13.42 7.44 -12.73
N GLU A 56 -14.04 6.38 -12.21
CA GLU A 56 -14.75 5.38 -13.02
C GLU A 56 -15.97 5.93 -13.78
N ASN A 57 -16.66 6.91 -13.18
CA ASN A 57 -17.90 7.48 -13.73
C ASN A 57 -17.65 8.75 -14.55
N SER A 58 -16.44 8.99 -15.07
CA SER A 58 -16.23 10.11 -16.00
C SER A 58 -16.73 9.77 -17.40
N GLU A 59 -16.98 10.82 -18.18
CA GLU A 59 -17.15 10.71 -19.64
C GLU A 59 -15.89 10.17 -20.32
N GLU A 60 -16.00 9.73 -21.58
CA GLU A 60 -14.91 9.11 -22.35
C GLU A 60 -13.73 10.07 -22.57
N GLU A 61 -14.01 11.34 -22.89
CA GLU A 61 -13.01 12.41 -23.00
C GLU A 61 -12.65 13.05 -21.65
N GLY A 62 -13.26 12.56 -20.57
CA GLY A 62 -13.13 13.08 -19.23
C GLY A 62 -14.08 14.23 -18.88
N THR A 63 -14.16 14.54 -17.59
CA THR A 63 -15.02 15.59 -17.04
C THR A 63 -14.15 16.63 -16.33
N LEU A 64 -14.13 17.86 -16.85
CA LEU A 64 -13.36 18.96 -16.28
C LEU A 64 -14.16 19.67 -15.19
N ILE A 65 -13.60 19.79 -13.99
CA ILE A 65 -14.15 20.50 -12.85
C ILE A 65 -13.06 21.42 -12.31
N GLY A 66 -13.13 22.71 -12.66
CA GLY A 66 -12.07 23.67 -12.32
C GLY A 66 -10.72 23.27 -12.93
N ASN A 67 -9.72 23.01 -12.09
CA ASN A 67 -8.39 22.52 -12.47
C ASN A 67 -8.28 20.98 -12.51
N ILE A 68 -9.37 20.24 -12.25
CA ILE A 68 -9.37 18.78 -12.14
C ILE A 68 -10.02 18.16 -13.38
N LEU A 69 -9.25 17.39 -14.13
CA LEU A 69 -9.72 16.55 -15.22
C LEU A 69 -9.95 15.12 -14.71
N LYS A 70 -11.22 14.74 -14.52
CA LYS A 70 -11.59 13.36 -14.19
C LYS A 70 -11.60 12.51 -15.45
N VAL A 71 -10.96 11.35 -15.43
CA VAL A 71 -10.81 10.45 -16.60
C VAL A 71 -11.00 9.00 -16.20
N LYS A 72 -11.67 8.23 -17.03
CA LYS A 72 -12.03 6.83 -16.70
C LYS A 72 -10.81 5.94 -16.60
N TRP A 73 -9.83 6.19 -17.46
CA TRP A 73 -8.60 5.42 -17.56
C TRP A 73 -7.42 6.35 -17.86
N ILE A 74 -6.24 5.98 -17.37
CA ILE A 74 -4.99 6.69 -17.61
C ILE A 74 -3.85 5.72 -17.90
N PRO A 75 -2.91 6.07 -18.80
CA PRO A 75 -1.63 5.39 -18.90
C PRO A 75 -0.74 5.86 -17.72
N GLN A 76 -0.95 5.27 -16.54
CA GLN A 76 -0.41 5.78 -15.27
C GLN A 76 1.12 5.85 -15.25
N TYR A 77 1.80 4.78 -15.67
CA TYR A 77 3.26 4.72 -15.67
C TYR A 77 3.85 5.81 -16.58
N GLU A 78 3.31 5.94 -17.79
CA GLU A 78 3.66 6.96 -18.77
C GLU A 78 3.45 8.38 -18.25
N LEU A 79 2.32 8.64 -17.59
CA LEU A 79 2.05 9.94 -16.96
C LEU A 79 3.04 10.23 -15.85
N LEU A 80 3.35 9.25 -15.00
CA LEU A 80 4.34 9.41 -13.94
C LEU A 80 5.72 9.71 -14.50
N GLN A 81 6.10 9.16 -15.66
CA GLN A 81 7.37 9.50 -16.31
C GLN A 81 7.37 10.91 -16.94
N HIS A 82 6.20 11.53 -17.13
CA HIS A 82 6.11 12.83 -17.78
C HIS A 82 6.69 13.97 -16.90
N LYS A 83 7.40 14.92 -17.53
CA LYS A 83 8.06 16.03 -16.84
C LYS A 83 7.08 17.00 -16.16
N LYS A 84 5.89 17.17 -16.74
CA LYS A 84 4.83 18.02 -16.17
C LYS A 84 4.14 17.39 -14.96
N VAL A 85 4.19 16.07 -14.78
CA VAL A 85 3.64 15.45 -13.57
C VAL A 85 4.63 15.65 -12.43
N VAL A 86 4.18 16.25 -11.33
CA VAL A 86 5.06 16.71 -10.24
C VAL A 86 4.83 15.96 -8.93
N ALA A 87 3.68 15.31 -8.76
CA ALA A 87 3.35 14.52 -7.58
C ALA A 87 2.28 13.47 -7.93
N PHE A 88 2.17 12.45 -7.09
CA PHE A 88 1.17 11.40 -7.21
C PHE A 88 0.32 11.29 -5.93
N PHE A 89 -1.00 11.36 -6.06
CA PHE A 89 -1.92 11.07 -4.97
C PHE A 89 -2.50 9.67 -5.17
N ALA A 90 -2.16 8.75 -4.26
CA ALA A 90 -2.41 7.33 -4.46
C ALA A 90 -2.78 6.61 -3.17
N HIS A 91 -3.29 5.38 -3.33
CA HIS A 91 -3.68 4.53 -2.21
C HIS A 91 -2.51 3.78 -1.55
N GLY A 92 -1.32 3.75 -2.14
CA GLY A 92 -0.16 3.05 -1.57
C GLY A 92 -0.02 1.56 -1.93
N GLY A 93 -0.78 1.05 -2.91
CA GLY A 93 -0.59 -0.32 -3.41
C GLY A 93 0.78 -0.51 -4.09
N LEU A 94 1.38 -1.70 -3.93
CA LEU A 94 2.76 -2.00 -4.34
C LEU A 94 3.13 -1.51 -5.76
N LEU A 95 2.30 -1.76 -6.77
CA LEU A 95 2.61 -1.36 -8.15
C LEU A 95 2.71 0.17 -8.30
N GLY A 96 1.69 0.91 -7.82
CA GLY A 96 1.70 2.38 -7.89
C GLY A 96 2.87 3.00 -7.12
N MET A 97 3.27 2.37 -6.00
CA MET A 97 4.48 2.75 -5.25
C MET A 97 5.74 2.58 -6.11
N THR A 98 5.91 1.41 -6.72
CA THR A 98 7.09 1.12 -7.57
C THR A 98 7.18 2.04 -8.78
N GLU A 99 6.05 2.39 -9.40
CA GLU A 99 6.01 3.31 -10.53
C GLU A 99 6.43 4.72 -10.12
N ALA A 100 5.93 5.21 -8.98
CA ALA A 100 6.28 6.54 -8.47
C ALA A 100 7.75 6.63 -8.03
N VAL A 101 8.27 5.60 -7.36
CA VAL A 101 9.68 5.48 -7.00
C VAL A 101 10.54 5.44 -8.27
N SER A 102 10.17 4.61 -9.26
CA SER A 102 10.86 4.52 -10.54
C SER A 102 10.92 5.88 -11.24
N ALA A 103 9.81 6.64 -11.24
CA ALA A 103 9.70 7.97 -11.85
C ALA A 103 10.24 9.13 -10.99
N GLY A 104 10.64 8.87 -9.73
CA GLY A 104 11.09 9.90 -8.79
C GLY A 104 10.05 10.96 -8.48
N LYS A 105 8.78 10.56 -8.35
CA LYS A 105 7.68 11.46 -8.00
C LYS A 105 7.33 11.30 -6.52
N PRO A 106 7.28 12.39 -5.75
CA PRO A 106 6.79 12.31 -4.38
C PRO A 106 5.28 12.06 -4.38
N MET A 107 4.76 11.59 -3.25
CA MET A 107 3.36 11.17 -3.19
C MET A 107 2.62 11.47 -1.89
N VAL A 108 1.33 11.76 -2.02
CA VAL A 108 0.40 11.63 -0.91
C VAL A 108 -0.16 10.21 -0.94
N VAL A 109 -0.12 9.52 0.19
CA VAL A 109 -0.61 8.14 0.33
C VAL A 109 -1.85 8.12 1.23
N LEU A 110 -2.98 7.64 0.70
CA LEU A 110 -4.24 7.45 1.39
C LEU A 110 -4.56 5.94 1.44
N PRO A 111 -4.07 5.20 2.44
CA PRO A 111 -4.26 3.77 2.50
C PRO A 111 -5.68 3.39 2.90
N PHE A 112 -6.19 2.31 2.31
CA PHE A 112 -7.50 1.73 2.57
C PHE A 112 -7.40 0.37 3.28
N TYR A 113 -6.55 -0.55 2.80
CA TYR A 113 -6.37 -1.89 3.38
C TYR A 113 -5.10 -2.60 2.89
N GLY A 114 -4.84 -3.79 3.44
CA GLY A 114 -3.79 -4.69 2.97
C GLY A 114 -2.38 -4.16 3.24
N ASP A 115 -1.53 -4.18 2.21
CA ASP A 115 -0.13 -3.73 2.23
C ASP A 115 0.01 -2.19 2.26
N GLN A 116 -1.06 -1.47 1.91
CA GLN A 116 -1.04 -0.02 1.68
C GLN A 116 -0.51 0.81 2.86
N PRO A 117 -0.92 0.56 4.14
CA PRO A 117 -0.40 1.33 5.27
C PRO A 117 1.11 1.14 5.48
N LEU A 118 1.60 -0.10 5.32
CA LEU A 118 3.02 -0.42 5.50
C LEU A 118 3.87 0.20 4.39
N ASN A 119 3.40 0.12 3.15
CA ASN A 119 4.05 0.78 2.01
C ASN A 119 4.10 2.30 2.19
N GLY A 120 2.99 2.91 2.63
CA GLY A 120 2.92 4.33 2.94
C GLY A 120 3.91 4.75 4.03
N ALA A 121 3.95 4.00 5.15
CA ALA A 121 4.89 4.25 6.23
C ALA A 121 6.35 4.15 5.79
N ALA A 122 6.68 3.15 4.97
CA ALA A 122 8.02 3.02 4.40
C ALA A 122 8.40 4.20 3.49
N ALA A 123 7.44 4.71 2.71
CA ALA A 123 7.67 5.84 1.82
C ALA A 123 7.80 7.19 2.55
N GLU A 124 7.02 7.39 3.62
CA GLU A 124 7.15 8.55 4.50
C GLU A 124 8.49 8.51 5.25
N SER A 125 8.89 7.34 5.75
CA SER A 125 10.21 7.14 6.38
C SER A 125 11.36 7.40 5.39
N ALA A 126 11.19 7.04 4.12
CA ALA A 126 12.15 7.36 3.06
C ALA A 126 12.15 8.85 2.64
N GLY A 127 11.19 9.65 3.13
CA GLY A 127 11.13 11.10 2.96
C GLY A 127 10.57 11.57 1.62
N PHE A 128 9.90 10.70 0.84
CA PHE A 128 9.30 11.08 -0.45
C PHE A 128 7.77 11.06 -0.45
N ALA A 129 7.14 10.73 0.68
CA ALA A 129 5.70 10.66 0.79
C ALA A 129 5.16 11.33 2.07
N LYS A 130 3.88 11.69 2.03
CA LYS A 130 3.08 12.01 3.22
C LYS A 130 1.90 11.06 3.29
N VAL A 131 1.68 10.44 4.45
CA VAL A 131 0.55 9.51 4.66
C VAL A 131 -0.60 10.23 5.37
N ILE A 132 -1.82 10.00 4.90
CA ILE A 132 -3.05 10.45 5.56
C ILE A 132 -3.93 9.22 5.74
N SER A 133 -4.41 8.97 6.96
CA SER A 133 -5.41 7.92 7.21
C SER A 133 -6.73 8.28 6.53
N TYR A 134 -7.41 7.28 5.96
CA TYR A 134 -8.75 7.48 5.39
C TYR A 134 -9.75 8.03 6.41
N MET A 135 -9.62 7.65 7.68
CA MET A 135 -10.48 8.12 8.77
C MET A 135 -10.27 9.61 9.03
N ASP A 136 -9.01 10.04 9.06
CA ASP A 136 -8.60 11.41 9.38
C ASP A 136 -8.62 12.34 8.15
N LEU A 137 -9.04 11.84 6.99
CA LEU A 137 -9.12 12.62 5.76
C LEU A 137 -10.11 13.78 5.91
N THR A 138 -9.55 14.99 5.91
CA THR A 138 -10.21 16.30 5.90
C THR A 138 -9.62 17.17 4.80
N GLU A 139 -10.28 18.28 4.47
CA GLU A 139 -9.79 19.21 3.45
C GLU A 139 -8.45 19.84 3.86
N GLU A 140 -8.28 20.13 5.15
CA GLU A 140 -7.06 20.68 5.75
C GLU A 140 -5.91 19.67 5.69
N SER A 141 -6.11 18.46 6.22
CA SER A 141 -5.05 17.42 6.24
C SER A 141 -4.57 17.05 4.85
N LEU A 142 -5.47 16.97 3.86
CA LEU A 142 -5.09 16.74 2.47
C LEU A 142 -4.36 17.93 1.85
N SER A 143 -4.79 19.15 2.14
CA SER A 143 -4.12 20.37 1.66
C SER A 143 -2.69 20.47 2.21
N GLU A 144 -2.50 20.22 3.50
CA GLU A 144 -1.18 20.19 4.14
C GLU A 144 -0.27 19.12 3.54
N ALA A 145 -0.79 17.90 3.37
CA ALA A 145 -0.01 16.81 2.76
C ALA A 145 0.41 17.13 1.32
N LEU A 146 -0.49 17.72 0.53
CA LEU A 146 -0.18 18.16 -0.83
C LEU A 146 0.90 19.25 -0.83
N GLN A 147 0.87 20.20 0.10
CA GLN A 147 1.92 21.22 0.24
C GLN A 147 3.28 20.60 0.58
N VAL A 148 3.31 19.65 1.53
CA VAL A 148 4.54 18.92 1.91
C VAL A 148 5.11 18.18 0.70
N VAL A 149 4.28 17.45 -0.04
CA VAL A 149 4.69 16.64 -1.19
C VAL A 149 5.16 17.49 -2.38
N LEU A 150 4.57 18.68 -2.56
CA LEU A 150 4.96 19.63 -3.60
C LEU A 150 6.21 20.46 -3.25
N SER A 151 6.67 20.40 -1.99
CA SER A 151 7.87 21.10 -1.53
C SER A 151 9.12 20.71 -2.33
N ALA A 152 10.13 21.58 -2.31
CA ALA A 152 11.41 21.28 -2.93
C ALA A 152 12.10 20.08 -2.26
N GLU A 153 12.01 19.99 -0.94
CA GLU A 153 12.64 18.93 -0.14
C GLU A 153 12.10 17.55 -0.50
N THR A 154 10.78 17.34 -0.44
CA THR A 154 10.17 16.03 -0.75
C THR A 154 10.40 15.63 -2.20
N ARG A 155 10.39 16.59 -3.14
CA ARG A 155 10.72 16.33 -4.56
C ARG A 155 12.18 15.93 -4.75
N LEU A 156 13.11 16.54 -4.02
CA LEU A 156 14.54 16.16 -4.07
C LEU A 156 14.74 14.77 -3.46
N ASN A 157 14.08 14.48 -2.35
CA ASN A 157 14.10 13.15 -1.73
C ASN A 157 13.53 12.08 -2.65
N ALA A 158 12.41 12.33 -3.33
CA ALA A 158 11.86 11.40 -4.32
C ALA A 158 12.84 11.08 -5.44
N ARG A 159 13.54 12.10 -5.96
CA ARG A 159 14.60 11.91 -6.97
C ARG A 159 15.80 11.14 -6.42
N ARG A 160 16.18 11.36 -5.17
CA ARG A 160 17.25 10.61 -4.50
C ARG A 160 16.89 9.13 -4.36
N VAL A 161 15.70 8.84 -3.87
CA VAL A 161 15.18 7.47 -3.74
C VAL A 161 15.07 6.79 -5.10
N SER A 162 14.62 7.50 -6.13
CA SER A 162 14.58 6.99 -7.50
C SER A 162 15.97 6.63 -8.04
N LYS A 163 16.98 7.47 -7.80
CA LYS A 163 18.37 7.14 -8.17
C LYS A 163 18.87 5.88 -7.46
N MET A 164 18.60 5.75 -6.15
CA MET A 164 18.92 4.53 -5.40
C MET A 164 18.18 3.31 -5.93
N TRP A 165 16.92 3.46 -6.36
CA TRP A 165 16.12 2.39 -6.94
C TRP A 165 16.63 1.92 -8.31
N GLN A 166 17.20 2.85 -9.10
CA GLN A 166 17.77 2.57 -10.41
C GLN A 166 19.21 2.04 -10.33
N ASP A 167 19.91 2.29 -9.22
CA ASP A 167 21.25 1.79 -8.96
C ASP A 167 21.22 0.28 -8.66
N ARG A 168 21.50 -0.51 -9.69
CA ARG A 168 21.43 -1.97 -9.68
C ARG A 168 22.61 -2.55 -10.42
N GLU A 169 23.02 -3.76 -10.03
CA GLU A 169 24.12 -4.49 -10.67
C GLU A 169 23.87 -4.75 -12.17
N SER A 170 22.62 -5.07 -12.53
CA SER A 170 22.21 -5.38 -13.90
C SER A 170 20.92 -4.67 -14.27
N THR A 171 20.71 -4.45 -15.58
CA THR A 171 19.45 -3.87 -16.06
C THR A 171 18.28 -4.85 -15.81
N PRO A 172 17.03 -4.35 -15.73
CA PRO A 172 15.87 -5.22 -15.62
C PRO A 172 15.76 -6.24 -16.76
N LEU A 173 16.17 -5.87 -17.98
CA LEU A 173 16.16 -6.76 -19.13
C LEU A 173 17.23 -7.85 -19.00
N ASP A 174 18.46 -7.49 -18.65
CA ASP A 174 19.54 -8.47 -18.49
C ASP A 174 19.23 -9.45 -17.35
N SER A 175 18.65 -8.95 -16.25
CA SER A 175 18.15 -9.78 -15.15
C SER A 175 17.10 -10.78 -15.65
N ALA A 176 16.13 -10.32 -16.44
CA ALA A 176 15.09 -11.18 -16.99
C ALA A 176 15.69 -12.26 -17.91
N VAL A 177 16.59 -11.88 -18.83
CA VAL A 177 17.30 -12.81 -19.71
C VAL A 177 18.05 -13.86 -18.90
N PHE A 178 18.83 -13.42 -17.91
CA PHE A 178 19.61 -14.33 -17.06
C PHE A 178 18.72 -15.37 -16.36
N TRP A 179 17.64 -14.92 -15.71
CA TRP A 179 16.74 -15.83 -14.98
C TRP A 179 15.97 -16.75 -15.92
N THR A 180 15.54 -16.27 -17.10
CA THR A 180 14.93 -17.11 -18.13
C THR A 180 15.90 -18.19 -18.61
N GLU A 181 17.13 -17.84 -18.95
CA GLU A 181 18.13 -18.83 -19.37
C GLU A 181 18.50 -19.81 -18.25
N ARG A 182 18.55 -19.34 -17.00
CA ARG A 182 18.80 -20.22 -15.85
C ARG A 182 17.70 -21.28 -15.72
N VAL A 183 16.44 -20.89 -15.92
CA VAL A 183 15.31 -21.84 -15.93
C VAL A 183 15.43 -22.82 -17.09
N ILE A 184 15.85 -22.37 -18.28
CA ILE A 184 16.10 -23.27 -19.42
C ILE A 184 17.20 -24.30 -19.08
N ARG A 185 18.32 -23.85 -18.51
CA ARG A 185 19.46 -24.72 -18.16
C ARG A 185 19.13 -25.71 -17.04
N TRP A 186 18.45 -25.27 -15.99
CA TRP A 186 18.38 -26.01 -14.71
C TRP A 186 16.97 -26.26 -14.18
N GLY A 187 15.92 -25.70 -14.81
CA GLY A 187 14.55 -25.79 -14.31
C GLY A 187 13.99 -27.21 -14.26
N HIS A 188 14.56 -28.14 -15.03
CA HIS A 188 14.21 -29.56 -14.96
C HIS A 188 14.89 -30.30 -13.78
N MET A 189 15.99 -29.76 -13.24
CA MET A 189 16.70 -30.33 -12.08
C MET A 189 16.33 -29.66 -10.75
N GLY A 190 15.88 -28.41 -10.79
CA GLY A 190 15.53 -27.63 -9.61
C GLY A 190 14.02 -27.44 -9.47
N LYS A 191 13.48 -27.66 -8.26
CA LYS A 191 12.10 -27.28 -7.94
C LYS A 191 11.99 -25.75 -7.92
N LEU A 192 11.39 -25.16 -8.96
CA LEU A 192 11.20 -23.71 -9.10
C LEU A 192 9.95 -23.17 -8.36
N HIS A 193 9.53 -23.87 -7.31
CA HIS A 193 8.39 -23.48 -6.49
C HIS A 193 8.75 -23.65 -5.01
N SER A 194 7.96 -23.01 -4.14
CA SER A 194 8.11 -23.19 -2.70
C SER A 194 8.05 -24.67 -2.33
N VAL A 195 8.90 -25.08 -1.38
CA VAL A 195 8.90 -26.43 -0.79
C VAL A 195 7.52 -26.75 -0.21
N SER A 196 6.78 -25.74 0.27
CA SER A 196 5.42 -25.88 0.80
C SER A 196 4.43 -26.53 -0.17
N LYS A 197 4.67 -26.45 -1.48
CA LYS A 197 3.80 -27.11 -2.48
C LYS A 197 3.87 -28.64 -2.40
N ASP A 198 5.01 -29.18 -2.02
CA ASP A 198 5.24 -30.63 -1.93
C ASP A 198 5.08 -31.15 -0.50
N MET A 199 4.85 -30.26 0.48
CA MET A 199 4.68 -30.66 1.87
C MET A 199 3.35 -31.39 2.05
N PRO A 200 3.33 -32.49 2.81
CA PRO A 200 2.08 -33.12 3.21
C PRO A 200 1.25 -32.18 4.10
N PHE A 201 -0.07 -32.30 4.04
CA PHE A 201 -1.01 -31.39 4.72
C PHE A 201 -0.73 -31.21 6.23
N TYR A 202 -0.24 -32.24 6.92
CA TYR A 202 0.02 -32.17 8.36
C TYR A 202 1.23 -31.27 8.70
N GLU A 203 2.26 -31.23 7.85
CA GLU A 203 3.40 -30.31 7.97
C GLU A 203 2.99 -28.90 7.56
N TYR A 204 2.26 -28.78 6.45
CA TYR A 204 1.78 -27.49 5.97
C TYR A 204 0.88 -26.78 7.00
N LEU A 205 0.04 -27.53 7.70
CA LEU A 205 -0.85 -27.02 8.76
C LEU A 205 -0.23 -26.99 10.15
N LEU A 206 1.03 -27.42 10.31
CA LEU A 206 1.75 -27.46 11.59
C LEU A 206 0.97 -28.21 12.68
N LEU A 207 0.40 -29.38 12.36
CA LEU A 207 -0.45 -30.13 13.28
C LEU A 207 0.30 -30.63 14.52
N ASP A 208 1.59 -30.89 14.39
CA ASP A 208 2.51 -31.21 15.49
C ASP A 208 2.64 -30.04 16.48
N VAL A 209 2.80 -28.82 15.98
CA VAL A 209 2.84 -27.60 16.79
C VAL A 209 1.50 -27.36 17.48
N ALA A 210 0.38 -27.53 16.76
CA ALA A 210 -0.95 -27.42 17.34
C ALA A 210 -1.18 -28.45 18.46
N ALA A 211 -0.74 -29.70 18.26
CA ALA A 211 -0.81 -30.75 19.27
C ALA A 211 0.03 -30.41 20.50
N ALA A 212 1.25 -29.88 20.33
CA ALA A 212 2.09 -29.43 21.44
C ALA A 212 1.41 -28.34 22.28
N TYR A 213 0.81 -27.33 21.64
CA TYR A 213 0.03 -26.31 22.35
C TYR A 213 -1.18 -26.89 23.09
N ALA A 214 -1.92 -27.81 22.46
CA ALA A 214 -3.06 -28.47 23.10
C ALA A 214 -2.65 -29.25 24.36
N LEU A 215 -1.51 -29.95 24.32
CA LEU A 215 -0.96 -30.68 25.48
C LEU A 215 -0.52 -29.74 26.60
N ILE A 216 0.10 -28.60 26.27
CA ILE A 216 0.48 -27.58 27.28
C ILE A 216 -0.78 -27.02 27.96
N ILE A 217 -1.81 -26.67 27.18
CA ILE A 217 -3.08 -26.16 27.72
C ILE A 217 -3.73 -27.22 28.62
N LEU A 218 -3.76 -28.47 28.19
CA LEU A 218 -4.29 -29.58 28.99
C LEU A 218 -3.52 -29.75 30.31
N ALA A 219 -2.19 -29.71 30.26
CA ALA A 219 -1.35 -29.80 31.45
C ALA A 219 -1.62 -28.65 32.44
N ILE A 220 -1.78 -27.42 31.94
CA ILE A 220 -2.15 -26.26 32.77
C ILE A 220 -3.52 -26.46 33.42
N ILE A 221 -4.53 -26.88 32.65
CA ILE A 221 -5.88 -27.15 33.17
C ILE A 221 -5.84 -28.23 34.26
N MET A 222 -5.16 -29.35 34.00
CA MET A 222 -5.01 -30.43 34.98
C MET A 222 -4.28 -29.95 36.25
N THR A 223 -3.25 -29.12 36.10
CA THR A 223 -2.50 -28.55 37.24
C THR A 223 -3.39 -27.64 38.08
N ILE A 224 -4.16 -26.74 37.44
CA ILE A 224 -5.11 -25.85 38.12
C ILE A 224 -6.18 -26.67 38.85
N TYR A 225 -6.78 -27.66 38.18
CA TYR A 225 -7.78 -28.53 38.78
C TYR A 225 -7.22 -29.27 40.01
N PHE A 226 -6.00 -29.80 39.92
CA PHE A 226 -5.32 -30.45 41.03
C PHE A 226 -5.08 -29.48 42.20
N LEU A 227 -4.60 -28.27 41.94
CA LEU A 227 -4.40 -27.26 42.98
C LEU A 227 -5.72 -26.85 43.65
N LEU A 228 -6.78 -26.60 42.88
CA LEU A 228 -8.09 -26.24 43.40
C LEU A 228 -8.69 -27.35 44.27
N THR A 229 -8.60 -28.61 43.82
CA THR A 229 -9.08 -29.76 44.61
C THR A 229 -8.29 -29.93 45.90
N ARG A 230 -6.97 -29.70 45.89
CA ARG A 230 -6.13 -29.73 47.09
C ARG A 230 -6.46 -28.59 48.06
N ILE A 231 -6.60 -27.37 47.57
CA ILE A 231 -6.99 -26.21 48.38
C ILE A 231 -8.38 -26.45 49.01
N PHE A 232 -9.35 -26.92 48.23
CA PHE A 232 -10.68 -27.26 48.73
C PHE A 232 -10.64 -28.34 49.83
N HIS A 233 -9.85 -29.40 49.66
CA HIS A 233 -9.68 -30.43 50.68
C HIS A 233 -9.02 -29.89 51.96
N LEU A 234 -8.03 -28.99 51.84
CA LEU A 234 -7.39 -28.36 53.01
C LEU A 234 -8.37 -27.46 53.77
N LEU A 235 -9.12 -26.61 53.06
CA LEU A 235 -10.16 -25.77 53.66
C LEU A 235 -11.23 -26.61 54.37
N MET A 236 -11.72 -27.68 53.73
CA MET A 236 -12.71 -28.59 54.34
C MET A 236 -12.16 -29.36 55.56
N LYS A 237 -10.85 -29.66 55.60
CA LYS A 237 -10.20 -30.32 56.74
C LYS A 237 -10.08 -29.39 57.94
N GLU A 238 -9.74 -28.11 57.73
CA GLU A 238 -9.71 -27.10 58.79
C GLU A 238 -11.11 -26.83 59.37
N THR A 239 -12.15 -26.77 58.53
CA THR A 239 -13.54 -26.58 59.00
C THR A 239 -13.98 -27.72 59.91
N LYS A 240 -13.54 -28.97 59.67
CA LYS A 240 -13.85 -30.11 60.55
C LYS A 240 -13.11 -30.07 61.89
N GLN A 241 -11.93 -29.48 61.97
CA GLN A 241 -11.18 -29.35 63.23
C GLN A 241 -11.67 -28.22 64.15
N LYS A 242 -12.37 -27.21 63.61
CA LYS A 242 -12.94 -26.10 64.41
C LYS A 242 -14.34 -26.38 65.00
N VAL A 243 -14.94 -27.54 64.69
CA VAL A 243 -16.31 -27.93 65.12
C VAL A 243 -16.28 -28.95 66.29
N HIS A 244 -15.10 -29.29 66.80
CA HIS A 244 -14.89 -30.03 68.05
C HIS A 244 -14.25 -29.14 69.10
#